data_AF-A0A2D7S5A7-F1
#
_entry.id   AF-A0A2D7S5A7-F1
#
_cell.length_a   1.000
_cell.length_b   1.000
_cell.length_c   1.000
_cell.angle_alpha   90.00
_cell.angle_beta   90.00
_cell.angle_gamma   90.00
#
_symmetry.space_group_name_H-M   'P 1'
#
loop_
_entity.id
_entity.type
_entity.pdbx_description
1 polymer ?
#
loop_
_entity_poly.entity_id
_entity_poly.type
_entity_poly.pdbx_seq_one_letter_code
_entity_poly.pdbx_strand_id
1 'polypeptide(L)'
;MLTNILSKPMQFAIGEQTYKFSSLAEFEFSLVGRTSLPVAKFKRAMKLTLGELKKEYKKIKVIEKELVSILSASISQPGSINRSLREIDINTFSEEHGWRTIISALHNGDDELNEFRHIAMVKYLQYLSSIQEVLQEFYAEKKKEILKSSISHSKNAKQNITKSFSKEQEMERLSKGENIAIHINAGDKIALLLSNHQCSIVGEESSIKFVDESGRYHKLKSGKNVIGRGSDSDIVMSQNLRDISRMHVVIEGAETNMLYLTDLSSHGTFIPAKYVADNSLSLSLM
;
A
#
# COMPACT_ATOMS: atom_id res chain seq x y z
N MET A 1 -24.61 -6.44 40.96
CA MET A 1 -24.05 -5.79 39.77
C MET A 1 -24.90 -4.56 39.48
N LEU A 2 -24.45 -3.39 39.91
CA LEU A 2 -25.22 -2.15 39.83
C LEU A 2 -25.06 -1.53 38.45
N THR A 3 -26.18 -1.45 37.75
CA THR A 3 -26.42 -0.69 36.53
C THR A 3 -26.15 0.80 36.77
N ASN A 4 -25.11 1.36 36.14
CA ASN A 4 -24.94 2.81 36.06
C ASN A 4 -26.03 3.38 35.14
N ILE A 5 -27.13 3.85 35.75
CA ILE A 5 -28.37 4.34 35.10
C ILE A 5 -28.33 5.86 34.78
N LEU A 6 -27.19 6.56 34.91
CA LEU A 6 -27.17 8.02 34.76
C LEU A 6 -26.02 8.53 33.87
N SER A 7 -25.87 7.99 32.67
CA SER A 7 -25.19 8.73 31.59
C SER A 7 -26.23 9.51 30.80
N LYS A 8 -25.97 10.81 30.56
CA LYS A 8 -26.85 11.65 29.73
C LYS A 8 -27.05 10.96 28.37
N PRO A 9 -28.30 10.80 27.89
CA PRO A 9 -28.54 10.06 26.66
C PRO A 9 -27.82 10.75 25.50
N MET A 10 -27.05 9.98 24.76
CA MET A 10 -26.30 10.47 23.60
C MET A 10 -27.27 10.78 22.47
N GLN A 11 -27.12 11.93 21.82
CA GLN A 11 -27.97 12.33 20.72
C GLN A 11 -27.15 12.86 19.55
N PHE A 12 -27.47 12.42 18.34
CA PHE A 12 -26.90 12.98 17.12
C PHE A 12 -27.89 12.88 15.96
N ALA A 13 -27.82 13.86 15.05
CA ALA A 13 -28.64 13.90 13.85
C ALA A 13 -27.86 13.31 12.67
N ILE A 14 -28.41 12.31 11.97
CA ILE A 14 -27.87 11.81 10.70
C ILE A 14 -28.95 12.00 9.64
N GLY A 15 -28.69 12.88 8.67
CA GLY A 15 -29.71 13.32 7.73
C GLY A 15 -30.84 14.03 8.46
N GLU A 16 -32.09 13.63 8.19
CA GLU A 16 -33.29 14.19 8.82
C GLU A 16 -33.67 13.48 10.13
N GLN A 17 -32.96 12.41 10.51
CA GLN A 17 -33.28 11.61 11.68
C GLN A 17 -32.37 11.96 12.84
N THR A 18 -32.97 12.16 14.01
CA THR A 18 -32.25 12.32 15.26
C THR A 18 -32.29 11.03 16.06
N TYR A 19 -31.13 10.46 16.33
CA TYR A 19 -31.00 9.24 17.12
C TYR A 19 -30.64 9.59 18.56
N LYS A 20 -31.27 8.91 19.51
CA LYS A 20 -31.03 9.06 20.94
C LYS A 20 -30.73 7.69 21.53
N PHE A 21 -29.61 7.56 22.25
CA PHE A 21 -29.16 6.31 22.85
C PHE A 21 -29.12 6.46 24.35
N SER A 22 -29.81 5.55 25.04
CA SER A 22 -29.91 5.56 26.51
C SER A 22 -28.96 4.54 27.14
N SER A 23 -28.22 3.77 26.34
CA SER A 23 -27.22 2.82 26.81
C SER A 23 -26.10 2.59 25.78
N LEU A 24 -24.95 2.08 26.25
CA LEU A 24 -23.84 1.67 25.40
C LEU A 24 -24.24 0.54 24.43
N ALA A 25 -25.06 -0.41 24.88
CA ALA A 25 -25.50 -1.53 24.05
C ALA A 25 -26.42 -1.08 22.89
N GLU A 26 -27.33 -0.14 23.16
CA GLU A 26 -28.20 0.44 22.12
C GLU A 26 -27.38 1.19 21.08
N PHE A 27 -26.38 1.97 21.54
CA PHE A 27 -25.45 2.64 20.66
C PHE A 27 -24.65 1.65 19.82
N GLU A 28 -24.04 0.65 20.44
CA GLU A 28 -23.26 -0.39 19.75
C GLU A 28 -24.10 -1.10 18.68
N PHE A 29 -25.30 -1.55 19.05
CA PHE A 29 -26.22 -2.22 18.16
C PHE A 29 -26.55 -1.36 16.94
N SER A 30 -26.78 -0.06 17.14
CA SER A 30 -27.06 0.87 16.04
C SER A 30 -25.89 0.99 15.05
N LEU A 31 -24.64 0.83 15.51
CA LEU A 31 -23.47 0.94 14.66
C LEU A 31 -23.19 -0.33 13.86
N VAL A 32 -23.70 -1.49 14.26
CA VAL A 32 -23.46 -2.78 13.56
C VAL A 32 -23.82 -2.70 12.08
N GLY A 33 -24.96 -2.08 11.74
CA GLY A 33 -25.39 -1.93 10.34
C GLY A 33 -24.51 -0.99 9.50
N ARG A 34 -23.59 -0.25 10.14
CA ARG A 34 -22.72 0.75 9.50
C ARG A 34 -21.30 0.24 9.25
N THR A 35 -20.99 -0.98 9.67
CA THR A 35 -19.67 -1.61 9.49
C THR A 35 -19.52 -2.29 8.12
N SER A 36 -20.62 -2.50 7.39
CA SER A 36 -20.57 -3.05 6.05
C SER A 36 -20.17 -2.01 5.01
N LEU A 37 -19.66 -2.47 3.87
CA LEU A 37 -19.32 -1.61 2.75
C LEU A 37 -20.59 -1.17 2.00
N PRO A 38 -20.86 0.15 1.82
CA PRO A 38 -21.99 0.59 1.01
C PRO A 38 -21.86 0.12 -0.44
N VAL A 39 -22.97 -0.30 -1.05
CA VAL A 39 -23.03 -0.76 -2.46
C VAL A 39 -22.45 0.28 -3.42
N ALA A 40 -22.67 1.57 -3.18
CA ALA A 40 -22.12 2.66 -3.99
C ALA A 40 -20.57 2.71 -3.92
N LYS A 41 -19.99 2.40 -2.76
CA LYS A 41 -18.53 2.34 -2.59
C LYS A 41 -17.95 1.06 -3.20
N PHE A 42 -18.64 -0.07 -3.07
CA PHE A 42 -18.30 -1.33 -3.77
C PHE A 42 -18.22 -1.11 -5.30
N LYS A 43 -19.26 -0.52 -5.91
CA LYS A 43 -19.29 -0.22 -7.35
C LYS A 43 -18.16 0.72 -7.80
N ARG A 44 -17.78 1.67 -6.95
CA ARG A 44 -16.63 2.56 -7.22
C ARG A 44 -15.32 1.78 -7.16
N ALA A 45 -15.13 0.97 -6.12
CA ALA A 45 -13.94 0.15 -5.95
C ALA A 45 -13.72 -0.85 -7.11
N MET A 46 -14.78 -1.46 -7.66
CA MET A 46 -14.68 -2.32 -8.85
C MET A 46 -14.05 -1.64 -10.07
N LYS A 47 -14.24 -0.32 -10.21
CA LYS A 47 -13.76 0.47 -11.36
C LYS A 47 -12.31 0.92 -11.21
N LEU A 48 -11.74 0.80 -10.01
CA LEU A 48 -10.36 1.21 -9.76
C LEU A 48 -9.37 0.29 -10.47
N THR A 49 -8.25 0.88 -10.87
CA THR A 49 -7.06 0.18 -11.34
C THR A 49 -6.31 -0.49 -10.18
N LEU A 50 -5.37 -1.40 -10.46
CA LEU A 50 -4.54 -2.03 -9.41
C LEU A 50 -3.77 -1.01 -8.57
N GLY A 51 -3.21 0.02 -9.20
CA GLY A 51 -2.49 1.09 -8.50
C GLY A 51 -3.39 1.92 -7.58
N GLU A 52 -4.60 2.22 -8.04
CA GLU A 52 -5.59 2.94 -7.23
C GLU A 52 -6.12 2.09 -6.06
N LEU A 53 -6.37 0.80 -6.27
CA LEU A 53 -6.74 -0.15 -5.21
C LEU A 53 -5.64 -0.20 -4.12
N LYS A 54 -4.37 -0.28 -4.54
CA LYS A 54 -3.20 -0.26 -3.63
C LYS A 54 -3.10 1.05 -2.87
N LYS A 55 -3.36 2.19 -3.53
CA LYS A 55 -3.38 3.51 -2.89
C LYS A 55 -4.48 3.64 -1.85
N GLU A 56 -5.69 3.18 -2.16
CA GLU A 56 -6.80 3.17 -1.21
C GLU A 56 -6.52 2.26 -0.01
N TYR A 57 -5.96 1.06 -0.25
CA TYR A 57 -5.54 0.16 0.82
C TYR A 57 -4.52 0.80 1.76
N LYS A 58 -3.47 1.44 1.21
CA LYS A 58 -2.44 2.15 2.00
C LYS A 58 -3.04 3.28 2.84
N LYS A 59 -3.96 4.08 2.29
CA LYS A 59 -4.65 5.13 3.05
C LYS A 59 -5.40 4.56 4.24
N ILE A 60 -6.15 3.48 4.05
CA ILE A 60 -6.90 2.84 5.13
C ILE A 60 -5.95 2.31 6.21
N LYS A 61 -4.83 1.68 5.83
CA LYS A 61 -3.85 1.15 6.79
C LYS A 61 -3.21 2.23 7.67
N VAL A 62 -3.00 3.44 7.15
CA VAL A 62 -2.50 4.56 7.95
C VAL A 62 -3.51 4.94 9.04
N ILE A 63 -4.79 5.09 8.66
CA ILE A 63 -5.87 5.43 9.60
C ILE A 63 -6.06 4.32 10.63
N GLU A 64 -6.06 3.06 10.21
CA GLU A 64 -6.17 1.90 11.09
C GLU A 64 -5.07 1.89 12.15
N LYS A 65 -3.81 2.12 11.75
CA LYS A 65 -2.66 2.16 12.67
C LYS A 65 -2.81 3.28 13.70
N GLU A 66 -3.23 4.46 13.28
CA GLU A 66 -3.48 5.60 14.17
C GLU A 66 -4.58 5.28 15.19
N LEU A 67 -5.72 4.77 14.74
CA LEU A 67 -6.85 4.43 15.62
C LEU A 67 -6.52 3.29 16.59
N VAL A 68 -5.80 2.26 16.13
CA VAL A 68 -5.30 1.17 17.00
C VAL A 68 -4.35 1.73 18.06
N SER A 69 -3.42 2.62 17.68
CA SER A 69 -2.52 3.26 18.64
C SER A 69 -3.27 4.03 19.72
N ILE A 70 -4.34 4.75 19.35
CA ILE A 70 -5.18 5.49 20.30
C ILE A 70 -5.91 4.53 21.25
N LEU A 71 -6.55 3.48 20.72
CA LEU A 71 -7.23 2.48 21.53
C LEU A 71 -6.25 1.75 22.47
N SER A 72 -5.05 1.43 22.01
CA SER A 72 -4.02 0.81 22.83
C SER A 72 -3.55 1.74 23.97
N ALA A 73 -3.34 3.03 23.68
CA ALA A 73 -2.97 4.00 24.71
C ALA A 73 -4.08 4.19 25.75
N SER A 74 -5.34 4.15 25.33
CA SER A 74 -6.47 4.33 26.24
C SER A 74 -6.74 3.12 27.14
N ILE A 75 -6.23 1.92 26.81
CA ILE A 75 -6.24 0.79 27.75
C ILE A 75 -5.45 1.14 29.02
N SER A 76 -4.28 1.78 28.87
CA SER A 76 -3.43 2.18 30.01
C SER A 76 -3.89 3.50 30.64
N GLN A 77 -4.50 4.39 29.87
CA GLN A 77 -5.01 5.68 30.33
C GLN A 77 -6.42 5.92 29.77
N PRO A 78 -7.49 5.41 30.41
CA PRO A 78 -8.86 5.44 29.86
C PRO A 78 -9.35 6.83 29.46
N GLY A 79 -8.97 7.88 30.21
CA GLY A 79 -9.34 9.27 29.87
C GLY A 79 -8.62 9.86 28.64
N SER A 80 -7.55 9.23 28.16
CA SER A 80 -6.77 9.75 27.03
C SER A 80 -7.54 9.73 25.71
N ILE A 81 -8.53 8.85 25.55
CA ILE A 81 -9.28 8.68 24.30
C ILE A 81 -10.01 9.96 23.86
N ASN A 82 -10.51 10.77 24.80
CA ASN A 82 -11.14 12.05 24.47
C ASN A 82 -10.14 12.99 23.80
N ARG A 83 -8.98 13.20 24.42
CA ARG A 83 -7.93 14.06 23.87
C ARG A 83 -7.44 13.54 22.52
N SER A 84 -7.09 12.26 22.45
CA SER A 84 -6.54 11.66 21.24
C SER A 84 -7.54 11.69 20.07
N LEU A 85 -8.82 11.44 20.33
CA LEU A 85 -9.86 11.56 19.30
C LEU A 85 -10.06 13.02 18.85
N ARG A 86 -9.81 13.99 19.75
CA ARG A 86 -9.86 15.42 19.41
C ARG A 86 -8.72 15.89 18.53
N GLU A 87 -7.59 15.20 18.55
CA GLU A 87 -6.43 15.52 17.73
C GLU A 87 -6.56 15.00 16.29
N ILE A 88 -7.44 14.02 16.04
CA ILE A 88 -7.69 13.51 14.70
C ILE A 88 -8.58 14.49 13.92
N ASP A 89 -8.15 14.86 12.71
CA ASP A 89 -8.99 15.60 11.77
C ASP A 89 -10.26 14.80 11.44
N ILE A 90 -11.42 15.43 11.64
CA ILE A 90 -12.73 14.84 11.37
C ILE A 90 -12.89 14.38 9.91
N ASN A 91 -12.14 14.97 8.97
CA ASN A 91 -12.12 14.58 7.56
C ASN A 91 -11.46 13.23 7.30
N THR A 92 -10.70 12.69 8.26
CA THR A 92 -10.17 11.32 8.24
C THR A 92 -11.29 10.29 8.23
N PHE A 93 -12.45 10.62 8.80
CA PHE A 93 -13.61 9.74 8.85
C PHE A 93 -14.47 9.84 7.60
N SER A 94 -14.96 8.67 7.15
CA SER A 94 -15.83 8.53 5.99
C SER A 94 -17.15 9.29 6.16
N GLU A 95 -17.68 9.88 5.09
CA GLU A 95 -19.06 10.39 5.08
C GLU A 95 -20.10 9.27 4.99
N GLU A 96 -19.68 8.12 4.44
CA GLU A 96 -20.54 6.95 4.27
C GLU A 96 -21.10 6.51 5.62
N HIS A 97 -22.36 6.08 5.62
CA HIS A 97 -23.08 5.68 6.83
C HIS A 97 -23.15 6.73 7.96
N GLY A 98 -22.79 7.99 7.68
CA GLY A 98 -22.79 9.07 8.66
C GLY A 98 -21.65 8.96 9.68
N TRP A 99 -20.58 8.22 9.37
CA TRP A 99 -19.45 8.02 10.29
C TRP A 99 -18.86 9.35 10.76
N ARG A 100 -18.64 10.31 9.86
CA ARG A 100 -18.15 11.64 10.21
C ARG A 100 -19.07 12.35 11.20
N THR A 101 -20.37 12.25 11.02
CA THR A 101 -21.37 12.88 11.90
C THR A 101 -21.37 12.26 13.29
N ILE A 102 -21.31 10.93 13.37
CA ILE A 102 -21.22 10.19 14.64
C ILE A 102 -19.95 10.59 15.40
N ILE A 103 -18.80 10.57 14.73
CA ILE A 103 -17.53 10.93 15.35
C ILE A 103 -17.50 12.40 15.74
N SER A 104 -18.09 13.30 14.96
CA SER A 104 -18.17 14.73 15.29
C SER A 104 -19.00 14.97 16.57
N ALA A 105 -20.10 14.24 16.77
CA ALA A 105 -20.87 14.31 18.00
C ALA A 105 -20.05 13.85 19.22
N LEU A 106 -19.25 12.79 19.05
CA LEU A 106 -18.34 12.28 20.10
C LEU A 106 -17.16 13.20 20.36
N HIS A 107 -16.67 13.89 19.33
CA HIS A 107 -15.58 14.85 19.40
C HIS A 107 -15.95 16.06 20.29
N ASN A 108 -17.20 16.52 20.20
CA ASN A 108 -17.68 17.71 20.89
C ASN A 108 -18.17 17.46 22.33
N GLY A 109 -18.30 16.21 22.77
CA GLY A 109 -18.77 15.89 24.12
C GLY A 109 -17.65 15.79 25.17
N ASP A 110 -18.06 15.62 26.43
CA ASP A 110 -17.15 15.54 27.59
C ASP A 110 -16.63 14.10 27.82
N ASP A 111 -15.86 13.90 28.91
CA ASP A 111 -15.25 12.60 29.26
C ASP A 111 -16.28 11.49 29.52
N GLU A 112 -17.52 11.84 29.86
CA GLU A 112 -18.63 10.88 30.02
C GLU A 112 -18.89 10.05 28.75
N LEU A 113 -18.46 10.53 27.58
CA LEU A 113 -18.62 9.82 26.31
C LEU A 113 -17.47 8.87 25.98
N ASN A 114 -16.49 8.67 26.86
CA ASN A 114 -15.29 7.85 26.55
C ASN A 114 -15.62 6.41 26.15
N GLU A 115 -16.56 5.77 26.84
CA GLU A 115 -17.02 4.42 26.49
C GLU A 115 -17.68 4.38 25.10
N PHE A 116 -18.43 5.42 24.74
CA PHE A 116 -19.02 5.55 23.41
C PHE A 116 -17.95 5.81 22.34
N ARG A 117 -16.91 6.59 22.65
CA ARG A 117 -15.74 6.78 21.75
C ARG A 117 -15.05 5.46 21.46
N HIS A 118 -14.83 4.64 22.50
CA HIS A 118 -14.26 3.31 22.37
C HIS A 118 -15.09 2.44 21.40
N ILE A 119 -16.40 2.35 21.63
CA ILE A 119 -17.30 1.58 20.77
C ILE A 119 -17.25 2.11 19.33
N ALA A 120 -17.38 3.42 19.13
CA ALA A 120 -17.40 4.01 17.79
C ALA A 120 -16.09 3.77 17.02
N MET A 121 -14.93 3.90 17.68
CA MET A 121 -13.63 3.63 17.07
C MET A 121 -13.48 2.16 16.70
N VAL A 122 -13.88 1.23 17.57
CA VAL A 122 -13.86 -0.22 17.26
C VAL A 122 -14.78 -0.54 16.09
N LYS A 123 -16.00 0.00 16.06
CA LYS A 123 -16.92 -0.21 14.94
C LYS A 123 -16.43 0.45 13.65
N TYR A 124 -15.76 1.59 13.72
CA TYR A 124 -15.13 2.20 12.55
C TYR A 124 -13.94 1.37 12.06
N LEU A 125 -13.13 0.77 12.94
CA LEU A 125 -12.10 -0.19 12.54
C LEU A 125 -12.71 -1.39 11.82
N GLN A 126 -13.82 -1.94 12.31
CA GLN A 126 -14.56 -3.01 11.61
C GLN A 126 -15.05 -2.57 10.22
N TYR A 127 -15.51 -1.32 10.09
CA TYR A 127 -15.84 -0.72 8.80
C TYR A 127 -14.62 -0.63 7.86
N LEU A 128 -13.47 -0.20 8.37
CA LEU A 128 -12.24 -0.14 7.59
C LEU A 128 -11.78 -1.54 7.14
N SER A 129 -11.87 -2.55 8.01
CA SER A 129 -11.56 -3.94 7.69
C SER A 129 -12.46 -4.50 6.59
N SER A 130 -13.78 -4.25 6.64
CA SER A 130 -14.69 -4.72 5.59
C SER A 130 -14.40 -4.10 4.22
N ILE A 131 -13.96 -2.83 4.19
CA ILE A 131 -13.47 -2.20 2.95
C ILE A 131 -12.19 -2.90 2.47
N GLN A 132 -11.23 -3.15 3.37
CA GLN A 132 -9.96 -3.78 3.02
C GLN A 132 -10.15 -5.16 2.40
N GLU A 133 -11.03 -5.99 2.95
CA GLU A 133 -11.35 -7.32 2.42
C GLU A 133 -11.82 -7.23 0.96
N VAL A 134 -12.77 -6.34 0.67
CA VAL A 134 -13.28 -6.13 -0.69
C VAL A 134 -12.19 -5.59 -1.63
N LEU A 135 -11.37 -4.65 -1.17
CA LEU A 135 -10.26 -4.12 -1.98
C LEU A 135 -9.24 -5.21 -2.31
N GLN A 136 -8.95 -6.10 -1.36
CA GLN A 136 -8.06 -7.24 -1.56
C GLN A 136 -8.64 -8.23 -2.57
N GLU A 137 -9.94 -8.54 -2.49
CA GLU A 137 -10.62 -9.41 -3.46
C GLU A 137 -10.56 -8.83 -4.87
N PHE A 138 -10.89 -7.56 -5.05
CA PHE A 138 -10.81 -6.90 -6.37
C PHE A 138 -9.39 -6.82 -6.90
N TYR A 139 -8.42 -6.59 -6.02
CA TYR A 139 -7.01 -6.60 -6.39
C TYR A 139 -6.59 -7.99 -6.87
N ALA A 140 -6.96 -9.04 -6.14
CA ALA A 140 -6.64 -10.43 -6.49
C ALA A 140 -7.29 -10.84 -7.81
N GLU A 141 -8.55 -10.47 -8.04
CA GLU A 141 -9.25 -10.83 -9.27
C GLU A 141 -8.67 -10.10 -10.48
N LYS A 142 -8.44 -8.78 -10.39
CA LYS A 142 -7.80 -8.02 -11.47
C LYS A 142 -6.37 -8.51 -11.75
N LYS A 143 -5.62 -8.89 -10.71
CA LYS A 143 -4.29 -9.53 -10.87
C LYS A 143 -4.41 -10.84 -11.65
N LYS A 144 -5.39 -11.69 -11.34
CA LYS A 144 -5.64 -12.95 -12.07
C LYS A 144 -6.04 -12.69 -13.53
N GLU A 145 -6.89 -11.71 -13.80
CA GLU A 145 -7.30 -11.35 -15.17
C GLU A 145 -6.09 -10.90 -16.02
N ILE A 146 -5.23 -10.04 -15.47
CA ILE A 146 -4.01 -9.57 -16.13
C ILE A 146 -3.03 -10.74 -16.37
N LEU A 147 -2.91 -11.67 -15.42
CA LEU A 147 -2.05 -12.84 -15.59
C LEU A 147 -2.59 -13.81 -16.65
N LYS A 148 -3.92 -14.03 -16.70
CA LYS A 148 -4.58 -14.89 -17.71
C LYS A 148 -4.49 -14.29 -19.12
N SER A 149 -4.66 -12.98 -19.28
CA SER A 149 -4.49 -12.29 -20.57
C SER A 149 -3.05 -12.34 -21.07
N SER A 150 -2.07 -12.32 -20.15
CA SER A 150 -0.65 -12.47 -20.46
C SER A 150 -0.29 -13.89 -20.94
N ILE A 151 -0.84 -14.93 -20.30
CA ILE A 151 -0.57 -16.35 -20.64
C ILE A 151 -1.24 -16.76 -21.96
N SER A 152 -2.44 -16.26 -22.24
CA SER A 152 -3.14 -16.54 -23.51
C SER A 152 -2.44 -15.90 -24.72
N HIS A 153 -1.78 -14.75 -24.55
CA HIS A 153 -0.89 -14.18 -25.56
C HIS A 153 0.43 -14.95 -25.74
N SER A 154 0.91 -15.66 -24.70
CA SER A 154 2.16 -16.44 -24.78
C SER A 154 2.01 -17.78 -25.52
N LYS A 155 0.81 -18.38 -25.58
CA LYS A 155 0.60 -19.67 -26.27
C LYS A 155 0.53 -19.55 -27.79
N ASN A 156 0.24 -18.35 -28.32
CA ASN A 156 0.24 -18.07 -29.76
C ASN A 156 1.58 -17.52 -30.30
N ALA A 157 2.59 -17.37 -29.45
CA ALA A 157 3.87 -16.74 -29.81
C ALA A 157 5.04 -17.73 -29.99
N LYS A 158 4.78 -19.03 -30.17
CA LYS A 158 5.79 -20.01 -30.62
C LYS A 158 5.86 -20.06 -32.15
N GLN A 159 6.09 -18.92 -32.78
CA GLN A 159 6.55 -18.80 -34.17
C GLN A 159 6.92 -17.33 -34.41
N ASN A 160 8.15 -16.99 -34.06
CA ASN A 160 9.05 -16.10 -34.81
C ASN A 160 10.13 -15.57 -33.86
N ILE A 161 11.32 -16.13 -34.07
CA ILE A 161 12.61 -15.59 -33.65
C ILE A 161 12.77 -14.19 -34.27
N THR A 162 13.50 -13.33 -33.55
CA THR A 162 13.87 -11.93 -33.86
C THR A 162 12.71 -10.94 -34.05
N LYS A 163 12.34 -10.22 -32.97
CA LYS A 163 11.69 -8.90 -33.10
C LYS A 163 11.98 -7.96 -31.92
N SER A 164 12.68 -6.89 -32.26
CA SER A 164 12.66 -5.54 -31.68
C SER A 164 11.66 -5.27 -30.56
N PHE A 165 12.17 -4.74 -29.45
CA PHE A 165 11.42 -4.00 -28.42
C PHE A 165 10.36 -3.08 -29.05
N SER A 166 9.09 -3.40 -28.86
CA SER A 166 7.95 -2.51 -29.17
C SER A 166 6.63 -3.03 -28.57
N LYS A 167 6.67 -3.54 -27.34
CA LYS A 167 5.50 -3.52 -26.47
C LYS A 167 5.92 -2.79 -25.22
N GLU A 168 5.34 -1.61 -24.99
CA GLU A 168 5.48 -0.82 -23.77
C GLU A 168 5.19 -1.74 -22.58
N GLN A 169 6.24 -2.25 -21.94
CA GLN A 169 6.09 -2.93 -20.68
C GLN A 169 5.69 -1.85 -19.67
N GLU A 170 4.57 -2.06 -18.98
CA GLU A 170 4.14 -1.16 -17.92
C GLU A 170 5.20 -1.18 -16.80
N MET A 171 5.86 -0.04 -16.62
CA MET A 171 6.91 0.14 -15.62
C MET A 171 6.28 0.74 -14.36
N GLU A 172 6.48 0.10 -13.22
CA GLU A 172 6.05 0.60 -11.91
C GLU A 172 7.25 1.18 -11.17
N ARG A 173 7.04 2.34 -10.55
CA ARG A 173 8.05 2.99 -9.71
C ARG A 173 8.20 2.20 -8.41
N LEU A 174 9.44 1.94 -8.01
CA LEU A 174 9.73 1.38 -6.70
C LEU A 174 9.40 2.41 -5.61
N SER A 175 8.90 1.93 -4.47
CA SER A 175 8.83 2.78 -3.28
C SER A 175 10.25 3.09 -2.80
N LYS A 176 10.52 4.36 -2.55
CA LYS A 176 11.84 4.79 -2.06
C LYS A 176 12.15 4.14 -0.71
N GLY A 177 13.33 3.52 -0.61
CA GLY A 177 13.82 2.86 0.60
C GLY A 177 13.23 1.48 0.91
N GLU A 178 12.28 0.98 0.11
CA GLU A 178 11.75 -0.38 0.27
C GLU A 178 12.56 -1.38 -0.58
N ASN A 179 12.71 -2.60 -0.06
CA ASN A 179 13.37 -3.70 -0.76
C ASN A 179 12.37 -4.53 -1.57
N ILE A 180 12.72 -4.82 -2.83
CA ILE A 180 11.94 -5.67 -3.74
C ILE A 180 12.81 -6.85 -4.16
N ALA A 181 12.37 -8.07 -3.84
CA ALA A 181 13.06 -9.32 -4.16
C ALA A 181 12.65 -9.89 -5.52
N ILE A 182 13.57 -9.94 -6.48
CA ILE A 182 13.30 -10.41 -7.83
C ILE A 182 14.09 -11.68 -8.10
N HIS A 183 13.38 -12.72 -8.53
CA HIS A 183 14.04 -13.93 -9.02
C HIS A 183 14.54 -13.72 -10.45
N ILE A 184 15.78 -14.12 -10.73
CA ILE A 184 16.39 -14.04 -12.06
C ILE A 184 17.06 -15.36 -12.41
N ASN A 185 16.71 -15.93 -13.55
CA ASN A 185 17.31 -17.14 -14.09
C ASN A 185 18.33 -16.83 -15.18
N ALA A 186 19.16 -17.82 -15.52
CA ALA A 186 20.02 -17.73 -16.69
C ALA A 186 19.18 -17.50 -17.97
N GLY A 187 19.55 -16.49 -18.75
CA GLY A 187 18.83 -16.05 -19.95
C GLY A 187 17.74 -15.01 -19.69
N ASP A 188 17.37 -14.74 -18.43
CA ASP A 188 16.42 -13.69 -18.11
C ASP A 188 17.04 -12.30 -18.30
N LYS A 189 16.24 -11.38 -18.83
CA LYS A 189 16.56 -9.95 -18.91
C LYS A 189 15.43 -9.14 -18.31
N ILE A 190 15.76 -8.37 -17.28
CA ILE A 190 14.84 -7.49 -16.57
C ILE A 190 15.13 -6.05 -17.02
N ALA A 191 14.13 -5.41 -17.63
CA ALA A 191 14.23 -3.98 -17.92
C ALA A 191 14.22 -3.17 -16.63
N LEU A 192 14.98 -2.08 -16.61
CA LEU A 192 15.08 -1.17 -15.46
C LEU A 192 15.18 0.26 -15.99
N LEU A 193 14.42 1.18 -15.42
CA LEU A 193 14.60 2.61 -15.67
C LEU A 193 15.18 3.26 -14.42
N LEU A 194 16.32 3.92 -14.59
CA LEU A 194 16.87 4.83 -13.58
C LEU A 194 16.49 6.25 -14.02
N SER A 195 15.52 6.87 -13.36
CA SER A 195 14.82 8.03 -13.93
C SER A 195 14.22 7.69 -15.30
N ASN A 196 14.77 8.22 -16.40
CA ASN A 196 14.36 7.95 -17.78
C ASN A 196 15.38 7.11 -18.57
N HIS A 197 16.44 6.62 -17.91
CA HIS A 197 17.54 5.91 -18.57
C HIS A 197 17.29 4.41 -18.63
N GLN A 198 17.23 3.87 -19.86
CA GLN A 198 16.98 2.45 -20.11
C GLN A 198 18.19 1.59 -19.75
N CYS A 199 18.08 0.89 -18.64
CA CYS A 199 19.07 -0.07 -18.16
C CYS A 199 18.46 -1.49 -18.16
N SER A 200 19.26 -2.49 -17.83
CA SER A 200 18.73 -3.83 -17.57
C SER A 200 19.59 -4.66 -16.65
N ILE A 201 19.00 -5.70 -16.06
CA ILE A 201 19.71 -6.74 -15.33
C ILE A 201 19.58 -8.03 -16.14
N VAL A 202 20.71 -8.72 -16.36
CA VAL A 202 20.78 -9.94 -17.16
C VAL A 202 21.33 -11.06 -16.30
N GLY A 203 20.61 -12.19 -16.26
CA GLY A 203 21.08 -13.44 -15.67
C GLY A 203 21.85 -14.25 -16.70
N GLU A 204 23.06 -14.67 -16.37
CA GLU A 204 23.87 -15.63 -17.13
C GLU A 204 24.04 -16.91 -16.31
N GLU A 205 24.56 -17.98 -16.91
CA GLU A 205 24.71 -19.30 -16.24
C GLU A 205 25.49 -19.24 -14.92
N SER A 206 26.45 -18.31 -14.79
CA SER A 206 27.34 -18.22 -13.62
C SER A 206 27.47 -16.81 -13.04
N SER A 207 26.72 -15.82 -13.55
CA SER A 207 26.78 -14.46 -13.03
C SER A 207 25.56 -13.63 -13.38
N ILE A 208 25.37 -12.55 -12.63
CA ILE A 208 24.35 -11.53 -12.93
C ILE A 208 25.07 -10.23 -13.31
N LYS A 209 24.60 -9.58 -14.37
CA LYS A 209 25.17 -8.34 -14.91
C LYS A 209 24.13 -7.23 -14.92
N PHE A 210 24.57 -6.02 -14.61
CA PHE A 210 23.86 -4.79 -14.91
C PHE A 210 24.33 -4.24 -16.27
N VAL A 211 23.40 -3.77 -17.08
CA VAL A 211 23.66 -3.16 -18.39
C VAL A 211 23.16 -1.72 -18.33
N ASP A 212 24.07 -0.78 -18.54
CA ASP A 212 23.73 0.65 -18.54
C ASP A 212 23.06 1.09 -19.86
N GLU A 213 22.62 2.35 -19.91
CA GLU A 213 21.96 2.93 -21.09
C GLU A 213 22.83 2.98 -22.36
N SER A 214 24.15 2.91 -22.20
CA SER A 214 25.10 2.85 -23.32
C SER A 214 25.33 1.40 -23.78
N GLY A 215 24.67 0.43 -23.16
CA GLY A 215 24.83 -1.00 -23.44
C GLY A 215 26.07 -1.62 -22.80
N ARG A 216 26.76 -0.93 -21.87
CA ARG A 216 27.95 -1.47 -21.21
C ARG A 216 27.54 -2.42 -20.10
N TYR A 217 28.24 -3.55 -20.03
CA TYR A 217 27.99 -4.62 -19.07
C TYR A 217 28.88 -4.45 -17.84
N HIS A 218 28.26 -4.55 -16.67
CA HIS A 218 28.92 -4.46 -15.36
C HIS A 218 28.54 -5.71 -14.56
N LYS A 219 29.53 -6.50 -14.13
CA LYS A 219 29.29 -7.68 -13.31
C LYS A 219 28.88 -7.25 -11.90
N LEU A 220 27.77 -7.75 -11.39
CA LEU A 220 27.39 -7.53 -10.00
C LEU A 220 28.30 -8.38 -9.10
N LYS A 221 28.92 -7.75 -8.10
CA LYS A 221 29.71 -8.43 -7.08
C LYS A 221 28.79 -9.06 -6.02
N SER A 222 29.34 -9.98 -5.25
CA SER A 222 28.60 -10.53 -4.11
C SER A 222 28.33 -9.46 -3.06
N GLY A 223 27.17 -9.55 -2.42
CA GLY A 223 26.70 -8.56 -1.46
C GLY A 223 26.17 -7.29 -2.14
N LYS A 224 26.56 -6.13 -1.63
CA LYS A 224 25.97 -4.84 -2.00
C LYS A 224 26.61 -4.23 -3.26
N ASN A 225 25.77 -3.85 -4.21
CA ASN A 225 26.14 -3.13 -5.43
C ASN A 225 25.39 -1.79 -5.47
N VAL A 226 26.11 -0.67 -5.36
CA VAL A 226 25.55 0.68 -5.49
C VAL A 226 25.69 1.14 -6.94
N ILE A 227 24.57 1.50 -7.56
CA ILE A 227 24.55 2.10 -8.89
C ILE A 227 24.13 3.56 -8.75
N GLY A 228 24.88 4.45 -9.36
CA GLY A 228 24.62 5.88 -9.27
C GLY A 228 25.66 6.70 -10.00
N ARG A 229 25.48 8.01 -9.98
CA ARG A 229 26.40 8.96 -10.61
C ARG A 229 27.59 9.33 -9.73
N GLY A 230 27.54 9.05 -8.43
CA GLY A 230 28.62 9.39 -7.51
C GLY A 230 29.88 8.57 -7.79
N SER A 231 31.05 9.15 -7.60
CA SER A 231 32.34 8.44 -7.68
C SER A 231 32.42 7.24 -6.75
N ASP A 232 31.65 7.28 -5.66
CA ASP A 232 31.65 6.26 -4.62
C ASP A 232 30.67 5.11 -4.92
N SER A 233 30.05 5.10 -6.10
CA SER A 233 29.20 4.00 -6.56
C SER A 233 30.05 2.85 -7.09
N ASP A 234 29.60 1.61 -6.88
CA ASP A 234 30.26 0.43 -7.46
C ASP A 234 30.15 0.41 -8.98
N ILE A 235 28.99 0.86 -9.50
CA ILE A 235 28.75 1.05 -10.93
C ILE A 235 28.45 2.53 -11.15
N VAL A 236 29.44 3.24 -11.69
CA VAL A 236 29.38 4.69 -11.90
C VAL A 236 28.73 5.00 -13.25
N MET A 237 27.54 5.59 -13.19
CA MET A 237 26.84 6.16 -14.34
C MET A 237 27.49 7.49 -14.76
N SER A 238 27.26 7.93 -16.00
CA SER A 238 27.87 9.17 -16.52
C SER A 238 27.54 10.40 -15.67
N GLN A 239 28.54 11.24 -15.41
CA GLN A 239 28.41 12.49 -14.63
C GLN A 239 27.46 13.51 -15.28
N ASN A 240 27.14 13.34 -16.56
CA ASN A 240 26.25 14.24 -17.29
C ASN A 240 24.76 13.92 -17.07
N LEU A 241 24.43 12.77 -16.49
CA LEU A 241 23.07 12.29 -16.25
C LEU A 241 22.52 12.89 -14.94
N ARG A 242 22.12 14.16 -14.98
CA ARG A 242 21.80 14.95 -13.77
C ARG A 242 20.58 14.43 -13.00
N ASP A 243 19.68 13.75 -13.67
CA ASP A 243 18.51 13.08 -13.09
C ASP A 243 18.85 11.74 -12.43
N ILE A 244 20.02 11.15 -12.75
CA ILE A 244 20.58 10.05 -11.97
C ILE A 244 21.23 10.60 -10.68
N SER A 245 20.70 10.14 -9.54
CA SER A 245 21.20 10.45 -8.20
C SER A 245 22.62 9.90 -7.98
N ARG A 246 23.38 10.55 -7.08
CA ARG A 246 24.75 10.11 -6.74
C ARG A 246 24.78 8.67 -6.23
N MET A 247 23.79 8.29 -5.44
CA MET A 247 23.42 6.91 -5.14
C MET A 247 21.98 6.75 -5.59
N HIS A 248 21.71 5.89 -6.58
CA HIS A 248 20.40 5.80 -7.22
C HIS A 248 19.65 4.55 -6.80
N VAL A 249 20.25 3.39 -7.01
CA VAL A 249 19.68 2.09 -6.66
C VAL A 249 20.75 1.23 -6.02
N VAL A 250 20.34 0.41 -5.06
CA VAL A 250 21.17 -0.64 -4.46
C VAL A 250 20.64 -1.99 -4.92
N ILE A 251 21.55 -2.88 -5.33
CA ILE A 251 21.23 -4.27 -5.68
C ILE A 251 22.06 -5.21 -4.81
N GLU A 252 21.39 -6.11 -4.10
CA GLU A 252 21.98 -7.11 -3.22
C GLU A 252 21.58 -8.53 -3.65
N GLY A 253 22.35 -9.54 -3.22
CA GLY A 253 22.02 -10.95 -3.39
C GLY A 253 22.40 -11.55 -4.74
N ALA A 254 23.34 -10.94 -5.49
CA ALA A 254 23.75 -11.39 -6.81
C ALA A 254 24.46 -12.77 -6.83
N GLU A 255 24.94 -13.25 -5.68
CA GLU A 255 25.42 -14.62 -5.48
C GLU A 255 24.29 -15.66 -5.37
N THR A 256 23.05 -15.20 -5.25
CA THR A 256 21.84 -16.02 -5.27
C THR A 256 21.02 -15.68 -6.51
N ASN A 257 20.12 -16.57 -6.94
CA ASN A 257 19.17 -16.24 -8.02
C ASN A 257 18.07 -15.25 -7.56
N MET A 258 18.21 -14.63 -6.39
CA MET A 258 17.26 -13.67 -5.81
C MET A 258 17.94 -12.33 -5.54
N LEU A 259 17.54 -11.31 -6.29
CA LEU A 259 18.07 -9.96 -6.17
C LEU A 259 17.17 -9.09 -5.31
N TYR A 260 17.75 -8.32 -4.39
CA TYR A 260 17.02 -7.31 -3.63
C TYR A 260 17.35 -5.92 -4.17
N LEU A 261 16.33 -5.21 -4.64
CA LEU A 261 16.47 -3.86 -5.20
C LEU A 261 15.92 -2.83 -4.22
N THR A 262 16.70 -1.79 -3.93
CA THR A 262 16.29 -0.64 -3.11
C THR A 262 16.44 0.66 -3.89
N ASP A 263 15.34 1.40 -4.07
CA ASP A 263 15.41 2.75 -4.68
C ASP A 263 15.85 3.79 -3.64
N LEU A 264 16.96 4.48 -3.89
CA LEU A 264 17.46 5.60 -3.07
C LEU A 264 17.34 6.96 -3.80
N SER A 265 16.83 6.94 -5.02
CA SER A 265 16.90 8.08 -5.92
C SER A 265 15.93 9.21 -5.58
N SER A 266 16.17 10.37 -6.19
CA SER A 266 15.22 11.48 -6.21
C SER A 266 14.17 11.33 -7.32
N HIS A 267 14.58 10.86 -8.50
CA HIS A 267 13.72 10.81 -9.69
C HIS A 267 13.03 9.45 -9.91
N GLY A 268 13.33 8.46 -9.08
CA GLY A 268 12.70 7.15 -9.08
C GLY A 268 13.47 6.10 -9.87
N THR A 269 13.37 4.87 -9.37
CA THR A 269 13.73 3.65 -10.09
C THR A 269 12.44 2.95 -10.52
N PHE A 270 12.38 2.42 -11.74
CA PHE A 270 11.20 1.73 -12.25
C PHE A 270 11.57 0.37 -12.83
N ILE A 271 10.73 -0.63 -12.57
CA ILE A 271 10.88 -1.99 -13.11
C ILE A 271 9.53 -2.45 -13.70
N PRO A 272 9.50 -3.51 -14.51
CA PRO A 272 8.25 -4.08 -14.98
C PRO A 272 7.31 -4.39 -13.81
N ALA A 273 6.07 -3.89 -13.87
CA ALA A 273 5.10 -3.92 -12.76
C ALA A 273 4.91 -5.33 -12.15
N LYS A 274 5.06 -6.38 -12.97
CA LYS A 274 5.02 -7.78 -12.54
C LYS A 274 5.94 -8.09 -11.35
N TYR A 275 7.11 -7.45 -11.25
CA TYR A 275 8.08 -7.71 -10.18
C TYR A 275 7.79 -6.93 -8.89
N VAL A 276 7.11 -5.79 -8.98
CA VAL A 276 6.65 -5.03 -7.80
C VAL A 276 5.45 -5.72 -7.16
N ALA A 277 4.53 -6.23 -7.99
CA ALA A 277 3.29 -6.88 -7.54
C ALA A 277 3.48 -8.25 -6.88
N ASP A 278 4.63 -8.91 -7.08
CA ASP A 278 4.95 -10.20 -6.46
C ASP A 278 5.61 -10.05 -5.08
N ASN A 279 6.32 -8.95 -4.81
CA ASN A 279 6.95 -8.68 -3.50
C ASN A 279 6.02 -8.12 -2.43
N SER A 280 4.95 -7.44 -2.83
CA SER A 280 3.96 -6.92 -1.88
C SER A 280 3.14 -8.03 -1.21
N LEU A 281 3.23 -9.27 -1.68
CA LEU A 281 2.53 -10.44 -1.15
C LEU A 281 3.38 -11.25 -0.16
N SER A 282 4.72 -11.24 -0.30
CA SER A 282 5.62 -11.95 0.62
C SER A 282 5.77 -11.23 1.96
N LEU A 283 5.72 -9.90 1.95
CA LEU A 283 5.78 -9.06 3.17
C LEU A 283 4.45 -8.96 3.93
N SER A 284 3.34 -9.45 3.37
CA SER A 284 2.03 -9.50 4.04
C SER A 284 1.68 -10.86 4.64
N LEU A 285 2.59 -11.83 4.53
CA LEU A 285 2.48 -13.19 5.09
C LEU A 285 3.47 -13.44 6.24
N MET A 286 4.20 -12.40 6.69
CA MET A 286 4.93 -12.35 7.96
C MET A 286 4.30 -11.28 8.86
#